data_AF-A0A8B3C281-F1
#
_entry.id   AF-A0A8B3C281-F1
#
_cell.length_a   1.000
_cell.length_b   1.000
_cell.length_c   1.000
_cell.angle_alpha   90.00
_cell.angle_beta   90.00
_cell.angle_gamma   90.00
#
_symmetry.space_group_name_H-M   'P 1'
#
loop_
_entity.id
_entity.type
_entity.pdbx_description
1 polymer ?
#
loop_
_entity_poly.entity_id
_entity_poly.type
_entity_poly.pdbx_seq_one_letter_code
_entity_poly.pdbx_strand_id
1 'polypeptide(L)'
;MIKMNFQSHFSLKQFQALAELFNNSRVFQPEVEAKTMADLFSCRLKAPLIVRNARLLGFIMNELSEQLLVTSIWQTVADQNKCFVSIKGNPITRNTLSSAKYCAVKFDTVQNRSIIQAYIQILKNVK
;
A
#
# COMPACT_ATOMS: atom_id res chain seq x y z
N MET A 1 -4.43 -22.66 9.71
CA MET A 1 -4.76 -21.29 9.24
C MET A 1 -4.16 -21.10 7.86
N ILE A 2 -4.97 -20.69 6.89
CA ILE A 2 -4.48 -20.32 5.55
C ILE A 2 -3.76 -18.98 5.67
N LYS A 3 -2.49 -18.90 5.26
CA LYS A 3 -1.71 -17.66 5.29
C LYS A 3 -2.18 -16.76 4.13
N MET A 4 -2.94 -15.71 4.44
CA MET A 4 -3.37 -14.73 3.45
C MET A 4 -2.18 -13.87 2.98
N ASN A 5 -2.10 -13.60 1.68
CA ASN A 5 -1.05 -12.78 1.06
C ASN A 5 -1.63 -11.81 0.04
N PHE A 6 -0.82 -10.87 -0.46
CA PHE A 6 -1.28 -9.82 -1.38
C PHE A 6 -1.53 -10.30 -2.82
N GLN A 7 -1.18 -11.55 -3.17
CA GLN A 7 -1.29 -12.11 -4.52
C GLN A 7 -0.58 -11.28 -5.61
N SER A 8 0.44 -10.54 -5.23
CA SER A 8 1.20 -9.64 -6.12
C SER A 8 2.44 -10.32 -6.72
N HIS A 9 2.76 -9.99 -7.97
CA HIS A 9 3.93 -10.51 -8.70
C HIS A 9 4.76 -9.36 -9.28
N PHE A 10 5.36 -8.55 -8.40
CA PHE A 10 6.18 -7.42 -8.81
C PHE A 10 7.67 -7.81 -8.99
N SER A 11 8.30 -7.23 -10.01
CA SER A 11 9.74 -7.22 -10.24
C SER A 11 10.45 -6.18 -9.37
N LEU A 12 11.79 -6.23 -9.33
CA LEU A 12 12.58 -5.24 -8.61
C LEU A 12 12.31 -3.79 -9.08
N LYS A 13 12.18 -3.58 -10.40
CA LYS A 13 11.87 -2.25 -10.97
C LYS A 13 10.50 -1.74 -10.52
N GLN A 14 9.50 -2.62 -10.45
CA GLN A 14 8.18 -2.27 -9.94
C GLN A 14 8.23 -1.96 -8.43
N PHE A 15 9.04 -2.66 -7.65
CA PHE A 15 9.26 -2.33 -6.24
C PHE A 15 9.95 -0.97 -6.05
N GLN A 16 10.89 -0.60 -6.91
CA GLN A 16 11.50 0.74 -6.91
C GLN A 16 10.45 1.83 -7.20
N ALA A 17 9.64 1.65 -8.25
CA ALA A 17 8.56 2.58 -8.57
C ALA A 17 7.51 2.70 -7.45
N LEU A 18 7.18 1.59 -6.77
CA LEU A 18 6.30 1.60 -5.60
C LEU A 18 6.92 2.38 -4.43
N ALA A 19 8.19 2.15 -4.14
CA ALA A 19 8.90 2.86 -3.07
C ALA A 19 8.92 4.38 -3.34
N GLU A 20 9.26 4.79 -4.56
CA GLU A 20 9.19 6.19 -5.00
C GLU A 20 7.78 6.78 -4.85
N LEU A 21 6.75 6.07 -5.31
CA LEU A 21 5.35 6.50 -5.18
C LEU A 21 4.97 6.75 -3.72
N PHE A 22 5.27 5.79 -2.83
CA PHE A 22 4.94 5.91 -1.41
C PHE A 22 5.73 7.02 -0.70
N ASN A 23 7.00 7.22 -1.05
CA ASN A 23 7.85 8.27 -0.49
C ASN A 23 7.43 9.66 -0.98
N ASN A 24 7.24 9.84 -2.28
CA ASN A 24 6.76 11.10 -2.88
C ASN A 24 5.37 11.50 -2.34
N SER A 25 4.53 10.50 -2.05
CA SER A 25 3.21 10.69 -1.43
C SER A 25 3.25 10.82 0.10
N ARG A 26 4.43 10.70 0.72
CA ARG A 26 4.65 10.74 2.18
C ARG A 26 3.71 9.82 2.95
N VAL A 27 3.49 8.61 2.44
CA VAL A 27 2.57 7.63 3.03
C VAL A 27 3.17 7.00 4.28
N PHE A 28 4.46 6.67 4.23
CA PHE A 28 5.21 6.09 5.34
C PHE A 28 6.21 7.09 5.92
N GLN A 29 6.63 6.85 7.17
CA GLN A 29 7.73 7.58 7.80
C GLN A 29 8.50 6.64 8.75
N PRO A 30 9.80 6.35 8.54
CA PRO A 30 10.67 6.91 7.51
C PRO A 30 10.31 6.47 6.08
N GLU A 31 10.99 7.07 5.11
CA GLU A 31 10.94 6.62 3.71
C GLU A 31 11.35 5.15 3.59
N VAL A 32 10.80 4.48 2.58
CA VAL A 32 10.96 3.06 2.34
C VAL A 32 11.77 2.79 1.08
N GLU A 33 12.46 1.66 1.05
CA GLU A 33 13.22 1.20 -0.10
C GLU A 33 12.46 0.09 -0.86
N ALA A 34 12.92 -0.23 -2.07
CA ALA A 34 12.36 -1.32 -2.87
C ALA A 34 12.34 -2.66 -2.12
N LYS A 35 13.38 -2.94 -1.31
CA LYS A 35 13.43 -4.16 -0.48
C LYS A 35 12.28 -4.19 0.53
N THR A 36 11.96 -3.05 1.16
CA THR A 36 10.84 -2.93 2.10
C THR A 36 9.50 -3.19 1.41
N MET A 37 9.33 -2.74 0.16
CA MET A 37 8.14 -3.05 -0.63
C MET A 37 8.06 -4.55 -0.97
N ALA A 38 9.18 -5.17 -1.34
CA ALA A 38 9.24 -6.61 -1.56
C ALA A 38 8.86 -7.40 -0.29
N ASP A 39 9.35 -6.98 0.87
CA ASP A 39 9.03 -7.59 2.16
C ASP A 39 7.56 -7.37 2.56
N LEU A 40 6.98 -6.18 2.28
CA LEU A 40 5.55 -5.91 2.47
C LEU A 40 4.66 -6.84 1.63
N PHE A 41 4.87 -6.84 0.32
CA PHE A 41 4.03 -7.56 -0.63
C PHE A 41 4.22 -9.09 -0.56
N SER A 42 5.36 -9.56 -0.03
CA SER A 42 5.57 -10.98 0.30
C SER A 42 5.16 -11.37 1.72
N CYS A 43 4.60 -10.44 2.51
CA CYS A 43 4.21 -10.66 3.91
C CYS A 43 5.36 -11.17 4.79
N ARG A 44 6.54 -10.56 4.63
CA ARG A 44 7.81 -10.87 5.31
C ARG A 44 8.42 -9.67 6.04
N LEU A 45 7.65 -8.61 6.28
CA LEU A 45 8.08 -7.48 7.10
C LEU A 45 8.54 -7.96 8.49
N LYS A 46 9.72 -7.51 8.90
CA LYS A 46 10.24 -7.77 10.26
C LYS A 46 9.60 -6.88 11.32
N ALA A 47 9.14 -5.70 10.91
CA ALA A 47 8.44 -4.73 11.74
C ALA A 47 7.37 -4.03 10.90
N PRO A 48 6.25 -3.59 11.51
CA PRO A 48 5.21 -2.84 10.82
C PRO A 48 5.74 -1.52 10.28
N LEU A 49 5.23 -1.09 9.13
CA LEU A 49 5.51 0.24 8.59
C LEU A 49 4.65 1.28 9.33
N ILE A 50 5.27 2.40 9.68
CA ILE A 50 4.57 3.53 10.28
C ILE A 50 3.88 4.31 9.17
N VAL A 51 2.55 4.39 9.26
CA VAL A 51 1.69 5.07 8.29
C VAL A 51 1.45 6.50 8.75
N ARG A 52 1.94 7.45 7.97
CA ARG A 52 1.70 8.89 8.13
C ARG A 52 0.41 9.33 7.46
N ASN A 53 0.06 8.74 6.31
CA ASN A 53 -1.15 9.08 5.57
C ASN A 53 -1.96 7.82 5.19
N ALA A 54 -2.86 7.42 6.08
CA ALA A 54 -3.70 6.23 5.88
C ALA A 54 -4.71 6.38 4.73
N ARG A 55 -5.15 7.60 4.42
CA ARG A 55 -6.05 7.85 3.28
C ARG A 55 -5.33 7.63 1.96
N LEU A 56 -4.11 8.17 1.80
CA LEU A 56 -3.28 7.92 0.62
C LEU A 56 -2.87 6.45 0.51
N LEU A 57 -2.52 5.80 1.62
CA LEU A 57 -2.30 4.35 1.63
C LEU A 57 -3.52 3.60 1.10
N GLY A 58 -4.70 3.91 1.65
CA GLY A 58 -5.96 3.27 1.25
C GLY A 58 -6.30 3.51 -0.22
N PHE A 59 -6.01 4.72 -0.73
CA PHE A 59 -6.21 5.06 -2.12
C PHE A 59 -5.28 4.30 -3.06
N ILE A 60 -3.97 4.35 -2.83
CA ILE A 60 -2.97 3.66 -3.65
C ILE A 60 -3.24 2.15 -3.68
N MET A 61 -3.52 1.55 -2.52
CA MET A 61 -3.84 0.12 -2.44
C MET A 61 -5.17 -0.22 -3.12
N ASN A 62 -6.14 0.69 -3.13
CA ASN A 62 -7.37 0.53 -3.91
C ASN A 62 -7.07 0.52 -5.41
N GLU A 63 -6.29 1.49 -5.91
CA GLU A 63 -5.91 1.54 -7.33
C GLU A 63 -5.15 0.28 -7.76
N LEU A 64 -4.20 -0.21 -6.94
CA LEU A 64 -3.52 -1.48 -7.19
C LEU A 64 -4.51 -2.66 -7.27
N SER A 65 -5.50 -2.68 -6.39
CA SER A 65 -6.51 -3.74 -6.34
C SER A 65 -7.45 -3.71 -7.55
N GLU A 66 -7.94 -2.52 -7.94
CA GLU A 66 -8.82 -2.34 -9.11
C GLU A 66 -8.09 -2.72 -10.41
N GLN A 67 -6.76 -2.58 -10.46
CA GLN A 67 -5.92 -3.02 -11.57
C GLN A 67 -5.46 -4.48 -11.45
N LEU A 68 -5.98 -5.26 -10.48
CA LEU A 68 -5.64 -6.66 -10.23
C LEU A 68 -4.15 -6.91 -9.95
N LEU A 69 -3.42 -5.88 -9.50
CA LEU A 69 -2.01 -5.99 -9.12
C LEU A 69 -1.85 -6.52 -7.68
N VAL A 70 -2.90 -6.39 -6.86
CA VAL A 70 -3.01 -6.97 -5.52
C VAL A 70 -4.42 -7.51 -5.31
N THR A 71 -4.58 -8.41 -4.34
CA THR A 71 -5.88 -8.99 -3.99
C THR A 71 -6.89 -7.97 -3.49
N SER A 72 -8.19 -8.19 -3.79
CA SER A 72 -9.29 -7.31 -3.36
C SER A 72 -9.50 -7.26 -1.84
N ILE A 73 -9.02 -8.28 -1.13
CA ILE A 73 -9.06 -8.37 0.33
C ILE A 73 -7.78 -7.85 1.01
N TRP A 74 -7.00 -7.00 0.32
CA TRP A 74 -5.69 -6.50 0.80
C TRP A 74 -5.74 -5.92 2.22
N GLN A 75 -6.87 -5.34 2.64
CA GLN A 75 -7.06 -4.79 3.98
C GLN A 75 -7.01 -5.87 5.06
N THR A 76 -7.64 -7.03 4.79
CA THR A 76 -7.61 -8.19 5.67
C THR A 76 -6.21 -8.79 5.69
N VAL A 77 -5.54 -8.89 4.53
CA VAL A 77 -4.15 -9.36 4.43
C VAL A 77 -3.22 -8.49 5.28
N ALA A 78 -3.33 -7.17 5.15
CA ALA A 78 -2.49 -6.22 5.87
C ALA A 78 -2.68 -6.30 7.39
N ASP A 79 -3.94 -6.44 7.84
CA ASP A 79 -4.27 -6.56 9.27
C ASP A 79 -3.73 -7.87 9.86
N GLN A 80 -4.01 -9.01 9.21
CA GLN A 80 -3.56 -10.32 9.68
C GLN A 80 -2.04 -10.45 9.72
N ASN A 81 -1.34 -9.82 8.78
CA ASN A 81 0.13 -9.79 8.74
C ASN A 81 0.72 -8.61 9.52
N LYS A 82 -0.10 -7.83 10.25
CA LYS A 82 0.32 -6.70 11.09
C LYS A 82 1.24 -5.72 10.35
N CYS A 83 0.89 -5.41 9.10
CA CYS A 83 1.78 -4.64 8.22
C CYS A 83 1.97 -3.18 8.65
N PHE A 84 1.02 -2.61 9.40
CA PHE A 84 0.92 -1.17 9.58
C PHE A 84 0.64 -0.75 11.02
N VAL A 85 1.30 0.32 11.45
CA VAL A 85 1.03 1.05 12.69
C VAL A 85 0.87 2.54 12.40
N SER A 86 0.15 3.24 13.27
CA SER A 86 0.08 4.71 13.25
C SER A 86 1.40 5.34 13.74
N ILE A 87 1.55 6.65 13.55
CA ILE A 87 2.68 7.43 14.11
C ILE A 87 2.82 7.24 15.63
N LYS A 88 1.70 6.97 16.34
CA LYS A 88 1.69 6.71 17.78
C LYS A 88 2.02 5.26 18.15
N GLY A 89 2.37 4.41 17.18
CA GLY A 89 2.66 2.99 17.38
C GLY A 89 1.43 2.08 17.48
N ASN A 90 0.21 2.62 17.47
CA ASN A 90 -1.01 1.81 17.54
C ASN A 90 -1.22 1.01 16.23
N PRO A 91 -1.57 -0.29 16.29
CA PRO A 91 -1.89 -1.08 15.11
C PRO A 91 -3.00 -0.46 14.25
N ILE A 92 -2.84 -0.52 12.93
CA ILE A 92 -3.87 -0.10 11.98
C ILE A 92 -4.65 -1.35 11.54
N THR A 93 -5.92 -1.42 11.96
CA THR A 93 -6.79 -2.57 11.68
C THR A 93 -7.40 -2.52 10.28
N ARG A 94 -7.97 -3.64 9.83
CA ARG A 94 -8.78 -3.73 8.60
C ARG A 94 -9.90 -2.68 8.58
N ASN A 95 -10.57 -2.45 9.72
CA ASN A 95 -11.65 -1.47 9.82
C ASN A 95 -11.13 -0.04 9.62
N THR A 96 -9.98 0.28 10.22
CA THR A 96 -9.30 1.57 10.01
C THR A 96 -8.93 1.77 8.54
N LEU A 97 -8.39 0.74 7.88
CA LEU A 97 -8.07 0.77 6.45
C LEU A 97 -9.33 0.92 5.58
N SER A 98 -10.43 0.27 5.94
CA SER A 98 -11.72 0.38 5.24
C SER A 98 -12.25 1.80 5.28
N SER A 99 -12.31 2.41 6.46
CA SER A 99 -12.71 3.81 6.61
C SER A 99 -11.78 4.76 5.87
N ALA A 100 -10.46 4.56 5.94
CA ALA A 100 -9.50 5.41 5.24
C ALA A 100 -9.64 5.33 3.72
N LYS A 101 -9.77 4.11 3.16
CA LYS A 101 -10.05 3.86 1.74
C LYS A 101 -11.35 4.53 1.31
N TYR A 102 -12.44 4.29 2.04
CA TYR A 102 -13.74 4.87 1.74
C TYR A 102 -13.68 6.40 1.70
N CYS A 103 -13.03 7.02 2.69
CA CYS A 103 -12.88 8.48 2.73
C CYS A 103 -12.03 9.01 1.57
N ALA A 104 -10.98 8.29 1.17
CA ALA A 104 -10.13 8.70 0.07
C ALA A 104 -10.84 8.63 -1.28
N VAL A 105 -11.57 7.52 -1.53
CA VAL A 105 -12.23 7.27 -2.81
C VAL A 105 -13.51 8.11 -2.96
N LYS A 106 -14.37 8.14 -1.94
CA LYS A 106 -15.71 8.75 -2.05
C LYS A 106 -15.72 10.27 -1.96
N PHE A 107 -14.86 10.86 -1.14
CA PHE A 107 -14.85 12.31 -0.93
C PHE A 107 -13.78 13.03 -1.76
N ASP A 108 -13.15 12.32 -2.69
CA ASP A 108 -12.07 12.81 -3.56
C ASP A 108 -11.01 13.66 -2.83
N THR A 109 -10.62 13.22 -1.64
CA THR A 109 -9.72 13.97 -0.76
C THR A 109 -8.24 13.83 -1.15
N VAL A 110 -7.95 13.08 -2.21
CA VAL A 110 -6.60 12.76 -2.65
C VAL A 110 -6.15 13.74 -3.72
N GLN A 111 -5.24 14.63 -3.34
CA GLN A 111 -4.52 15.46 -4.30
C GLN A 111 -3.56 14.60 -5.13
N ASN A 112 -3.24 15.05 -6.35
CA ASN A 112 -2.27 14.41 -7.26
C ASN A 112 -2.64 12.99 -7.73
N ARG A 113 -3.94 12.68 -7.89
CA ARG A 113 -4.40 11.40 -8.46
C ARG A 113 -3.73 11.04 -9.78
N SER A 114 -3.54 12.01 -10.68
CA SER A 114 -2.92 11.80 -11.99
C SER A 114 -1.49 11.25 -11.87
N ILE A 115 -0.72 11.73 -10.89
CA ILE A 115 0.63 11.24 -10.62
C ILE A 115 0.56 9.78 -10.11
N ILE A 116 -0.33 9.49 -9.16
CA ILE A 116 -0.53 8.13 -8.65
C ILE A 116 -0.89 7.19 -9.80
N GLN A 117 -1.85 7.58 -10.65
CA GLN A 117 -2.26 6.81 -11.80
C GLN A 117 -1.12 6.58 -12.80
N ALA A 118 -0.25 7.58 -13.03
CA ALA A 118 0.92 7.42 -13.89
C ALA A 118 1.88 6.35 -13.35
N TYR A 119 2.15 6.32 -12.04
CA TYR A 119 2.91 5.25 -11.40
C TYR A 119 2.23 3.89 -11.58
N ILE A 120 0.91 3.80 -11.39
CA ILE A 120 0.16 2.55 -11.59
C ILE A 120 0.29 2.05 -13.05
N GLN A 121 0.30 2.93 -14.04
CA GLN A 121 0.53 2.54 -15.44
C GLN A 121 1.96 2.02 -15.67
N ILE A 122 2.97 2.63 -15.06
CA ILE A 122 4.35 2.10 -15.10
C ILE A 122 4.35 0.67 -14.56
N LEU A 123 3.67 0.40 -13.44
CA LEU A 123 3.61 -0.94 -12.87
C LEU A 123 2.97 -1.96 -13.84
N LYS A 124 2.01 -1.57 -14.67
CA LYS A 124 1.40 -2.50 -15.64
C LYS A 124 2.28 -2.78 -16.86
N ASN A 125 3.13 -1.83 -17.24
CA ASN A 125 3.86 -1.86 -18.51
C ASN A 125 5.29 -2.37 -18.38
N VAL A 126 5.84 -2.43 -17.17
CA VAL A 126 7.15 -3.05 -16.91
C VAL A 126 6.98 -4.57 -16.92
N LYS A 127 7.31 -5.20 -18.06
CA LYS A 127 7.46 -6.65 -18.21
C LYS A 127 8.88 -7.08 -17.88
#